data_AF-A0A158CU06-F1
#
_entry.id   AF-A0A158CU06-F1
#
_cell.length_a   1.000
_cell.length_b   1.000
_cell.length_c   1.000
_cell.angle_alpha   90.00
_cell.angle_beta   90.00
_cell.angle_gamma   90.00
#
_symmetry.space_group_name_H-M   'P 1'
#
loop_
_entity.id
_entity.type
_entity.pdbx_description
1 polymer ?
#
loop_
_entity_poly.entity_id
_entity_poly.type
_entity_poly.pdbx_seq_one_letter_code
_entity_poly.pdbx_strand_id
1 'polypeptide(L)' 'MIADELHDGALVLLSPVESIGPYGYWLDIAPSFAGSDSVQAFAEWLRSEGAKAAQP' A
#
# COMPACT_ATOMS: atom_id res chain seq x y z
N MET A 1 5.29 1.03 13.45
CA MET A 1 6.67 1.16 13.96
C MET A 1 7.48 0.09 13.27
N ILE A 2 8.36 0.47 12.34
CA ILE A 2 9.16 -0.43 11.48
C ILE A 2 10.67 -0.22 11.69
N ALA A 3 11.01 0.34 12.85
CA ALA A 3 12.34 0.87 13.11
C ALA A 3 13.39 -0.25 13.25
N ASP A 4 12.99 -1.39 13.79
CA ASP A 4 13.88 -2.52 14.04
C ASP A 4 14.20 -3.26 12.72
N GLU A 5 13.21 -3.44 11.84
CA GLU A 5 13.40 -4.11 10.54
C GLU A 5 14.21 -3.28 9.52
N LEU A 6 14.19 -1.95 9.66
CA LEU A 6 15.07 -1.04 8.92
C LEU A 6 16.52 -1.10 9.43
N HIS A 7 16.72 -1.31 10.73
CA HIS A 7 18.05 -1.41 11.33
C HIS A 7 18.77 -2.70 10.94
N ASP A 8 18.05 -3.82 10.92
CA ASP A 8 18.60 -5.13 10.59
C ASP A 8 18.86 -5.34 9.08
N GLY A 9 18.55 -4.34 8.23
CA GLY A 9 18.78 -4.38 6.79
C GLY A 9 17.81 -5.28 6.03
N ALA A 10 16.75 -5.76 6.68
CA ALA A 10 15.70 -6.55 6.05
C ALA A 10 14.78 -5.69 5.16
N LEU A 11 14.71 -4.38 5.41
CA LEU A 11 13.93 -3.41 4.64
C LEU A 11 14.79 -2.21 4.23
N VAL A 12 14.58 -1.72 3.01
CA VAL A 12 15.24 -0.51 2.48
C VAL A 12 14.25 0.64 2.47
N LEU A 13 14.66 1.78 3.06
CA LEU A 13 13.89 3.01 3.05
C LEU A 13 13.87 3.61 1.64
N LEU A 14 12.70 3.60 0.99
CA LEU A 14 12.52 4.18 -0.33
C LEU A 14 12.31 5.71 -0.30
N SER A 15 11.83 6.26 0.82
CA SER A 15 11.54 7.69 0.98
C SER A 15 11.58 8.10 2.45
N PRO A 16 12.10 9.30 2.79
CA PRO A 16 12.14 9.81 4.16
C PRO A 16 10.78 10.33 4.65
N VAL A 17 9.72 10.25 3.83
CA VAL A 17 8.40 10.76 4.18
C VAL A 17 7.73 9.81 5.17
N GLU A 18 7.75 10.19 6.44
CA GLU A 18 6.92 9.58 7.47
C GLU A 18 5.50 10.12 7.32
N SER A 19 4.63 9.34 6.69
CA SER A 19 3.21 9.67 6.67
C SER A 19 2.73 9.62 8.14
N ILE A 20 1.91 10.57 8.62
CA ILE A 20 1.31 10.55 9.98
C ILE A 20 -0.20 10.78 9.84
N GLY A 21 -1.01 9.71 9.98
CA GLY A 21 -2.48 9.75 9.85
C GLY A 21 -3.08 8.36 9.62
N PRO A 22 -4.42 8.17 9.71
CA PRO A 22 -5.02 6.87 9.42
C PRO A 22 -4.90 6.61 7.91
N TYR A 23 -3.83 5.91 7.48
CA TYR A 23 -3.51 5.81 6.06
C TYR A 23 -4.55 4.98 5.31
N GLY A 24 -5.51 5.68 4.70
CA GLY A 24 -6.14 5.19 3.49
C GLY A 24 -5.20 5.47 2.33
N TYR A 25 -4.55 4.44 1.80
CA TYR A 25 -3.98 4.54 0.46
C TYR A 25 -5.15 4.72 -0.50
N TRP A 26 -5.34 5.93 -1.04
CA TRP A 26 -6.26 6.09 -2.16
C TRP A 26 -5.54 5.61 -3.42
N LEU A 27 -6.15 4.66 -4.13
CA LEU A 27 -5.73 4.29 -5.46
C LEU A 27 -6.68 5.02 -6.41
N ASP A 28 -6.21 6.11 -7.01
CA ASP A 28 -6.93 6.79 -8.08
C ASP A 28 -6.64 6.08 -9.40
N ILE A 29 -7.68 5.58 -10.07
CA ILE A 29 -7.58 4.88 -11.33
C ILE A 29 -8.20 5.77 -12.38
N ALA A 30 -7.38 6.31 -13.28
CA ALA A 30 -7.90 7.14 -14.35
C ALA A 30 -8.94 6.35 -15.18
N PRO A 31 -10.05 6.98 -15.61
CA PRO A 31 -11.17 6.29 -16.25
C PRO A 31 -10.78 5.44 -17.46
N SER A 32 -9.74 5.85 -18.20
CA SER A 32 -9.19 5.12 -19.34
C SER A 32 -8.62 3.74 -18.99
N PHE A 33 -8.24 3.51 -17.73
CA PHE A 33 -7.63 2.28 -17.25
C PHE A 33 -8.54 1.46 -16.33
N ALA A 34 -9.70 1.98 -15.95
CA ALA A 34 -10.65 1.31 -15.06
C ALA A 34 -11.19 -0.01 -15.62
N GLY A 35 -11.19 -0.18 -16.95
CA GLY A 35 -11.59 -1.40 -17.64
C GLY A 35 -10.46 -2.40 -17.90
N SER A 36 -9.22 -2.13 -17.50
CA SER A 36 -8.10 -3.04 -17.73
C SER A 36 -8.09 -4.15 -16.68
N ASP A 37 -8.08 -5.42 -17.12
CA ASP A 37 -8.07 -6.59 -16.24
C ASP A 37 -6.94 -6.56 -15.21
N SER A 38 -5.74 -6.16 -15.63
CA SER A 38 -4.57 -6.04 -14.75
C SER A 38 -4.75 -4.98 -13.65
N VAL A 39 -5.43 -3.88 -13.97
CA VAL A 39 -5.68 -2.76 -13.06
C VAL A 39 -6.76 -3.15 -12.06
N GLN A 40 -7.80 -3.85 -12.51
CA GLN A 40 -8.84 -4.39 -11.63
C GLN A 40 -8.28 -5.42 -10.67
N ALA A 41 -7.50 -6.39 -11.17
CA ALA A 41 -6.87 -7.42 -10.35
C ALA A 41 -5.94 -6.82 -9.29
N PHE A 42 -5.14 -5.81 -9.67
CA PHE A 42 -4.26 -5.11 -8.73
C PHE A 42 -5.05 -4.34 -7.66
N ALA A 43 -6.10 -3.61 -8.07
CA ALA A 43 -6.93 -2.85 -7.14
C ALA A 43 -7.68 -3.76 -6.15
N GLU A 44 -8.13 -4.93 -6.60
CA GLU A 44 -8.77 -5.93 -5.76
C GLU A 44 -7.79 -6.54 -4.75
N TRP A 45 -6.61 -6.96 -5.21
CA TRP A 45 -5.54 -7.46 -4.34
C TRP A 45 -5.16 -6.42 -3.27
N LEU A 46 -4.94 -5.16 -3.66
CA LEU A 46 -4.55 -4.10 -2.74
C LEU A 46 -5.61 -3.86 -1.64
N ARG A 47 -6.90 -3.91 -1.99
CA ARG A 47 -7.99 -3.83 -1.00
C ARG A 47 -7.99 -5.03 -0.05
N SER A 48 -7.73 -6.24 -0.56
CA SER A 48 -7.63 -7.44 0.27
C SER A 48 -6.48 -7.34 1.28
N GLU A 49 -5.30 -6.88 0.85
CA GLU A 49 -4.15 -6.71 1.75
C GLU A 49 -4.40 -5.61 2.80
N GLY A 50 -5.03 -4.50 2.40
CA GLY A 50 -5.44 -3.44 3.34
C GLY A 50 -6.42 -3.94 4.39
N ALA A 51 -7.37 -4.81 4.02
CA ALA A 51 -8.33 -5.40 4.95
C ALA A 51 -7.70 -6.42 5.92
N LYS A 52 -6.61 -7.10 5.52
CA LYS A 52 -5.83 -7.97 6.40
C LYS A 52 -5.02 -7.17 7.42
N ALA A 53 -4.38 -6.09 6.98
CA ALA A 53 -3.57 -5.22 7.83
C ALA A 53 -4.40 -4.42 8.86
N ALA A 54 -5.70 -4.28 8.64
CA ALA A 54 -6.63 -3.60 9.56
C ALA A 54 -7.25 -4.53 10.63
N GLN A 55 -6.93 -5.83 10.63
CA GLN A 55 -7.34 -6.78 11.66
C GLN A 55 -6.31 -6.77 12.81
N PRO A 56 -6.76 -6.74 14.08
CA PRO A 56 -5.90 -6.64 15.26
C PRO A 56 -5.04 -7.88 15.51
#